data_AF-A0A2V8WE45-F1
#
_entry.id   AF-A0A2V8WE45-F1
#
_cell.length_a   1.000
_cell.length_b   1.000
_cell.length_c   1.000
_cell.angle_alpha   90.00
_cell.angle_beta   90.00
_cell.angle_gamma   90.00
#
_symmetry.space_group_name_H-M   'P 1'
#
loop_
_entity.id
_entity.type
_entity.pdbx_description
1 polymer ?
#
loop_
_entity_poly.entity_id
_entity_poly.type
_entity_poly.pdbx_seq_one_letter_code
_entity_poly.pdbx_strand_id
1 'polypeptide(L)'
;MLFSRFVAECFEPGVLPTLKFATRDLFASLAQYLIPRFGGHRLCDISRVEVQQYLLEKLRQGFAWETTNHLRHLLSKVMGKAVNWDYVPNNPVRRVKMPERTLKRPHRFLTADEVRRLVAAQPSFLRKSFLSDLG
;
A
#
# COMPACT_ATOMS: atom_id res chain seq x y z
N MET A 1 -10.61 -0.32 -14.38
CA MET A 1 -10.60 -1.24 -13.20
C MET A 1 -10.45 -0.42 -11.92
N LEU A 2 -11.15 -0.79 -10.83
CA LEU A 2 -10.98 -0.15 -9.51
C LEU A 2 -9.68 -0.59 -8.83
N PHE A 3 -9.08 0.28 -8.02
CA PHE A 3 -7.85 -0.01 -7.30
C PHE A 3 -8.03 -1.17 -6.31
N SER A 4 -9.09 -1.18 -5.50
CA SER A 4 -9.36 -2.26 -4.53
C SER A 4 -9.50 -3.61 -5.22
N ARG A 5 -10.23 -3.63 -6.34
CA ARG A 5 -10.44 -4.82 -7.16
C ARG A 5 -9.14 -5.33 -7.76
N PHE A 6 -8.31 -4.44 -8.31
CA PHE A 6 -6.99 -4.80 -8.84
C PHE A 6 -6.08 -5.40 -7.77
N VAL A 7 -6.10 -4.84 -6.57
CA VAL A 7 -5.31 -5.34 -5.46
C VAL A 7 -5.70 -6.79 -5.11
N ALA A 8 -7.00 -7.06 -4.95
CA ALA A 8 -7.50 -8.37 -4.55
C ALA A 8 -7.43 -9.43 -5.66
N GLU A 9 -7.80 -9.07 -6.90
CA GLU A 9 -7.96 -10.04 -7.99
C GLU A 9 -6.69 -10.26 -8.82
N CYS A 10 -5.74 -9.32 -8.80
CA CYS A 10 -4.56 -9.39 -9.66
C CYS A 10 -3.26 -9.28 -8.86
N PHE A 11 -3.11 -8.21 -8.08
CA PHE A 11 -1.85 -7.94 -7.38
C PHE A 11 -1.55 -9.00 -6.31
N GLU A 12 -2.54 -9.39 -5.52
CA GLU A 12 -2.42 -10.45 -4.53
C GLU A 12 -2.01 -11.81 -5.11
N PRO A 13 -2.77 -12.43 -6.02
CA PRO A 13 -2.39 -13.72 -6.60
C PRO A 13 -1.09 -13.66 -7.42
N GLY A 14 -0.76 -12.51 -8.02
CA GLY A 14 0.46 -12.37 -8.82
C GLY A 14 1.74 -12.09 -8.01
N VAL A 15 1.64 -11.70 -6.74
CA VAL A 15 2.79 -11.38 -5.86
C VAL A 15 2.98 -12.43 -4.76
N LEU A 16 1.90 -13.06 -4.28
CA LEU A 16 1.95 -14.14 -3.29
C LEU A 16 2.92 -15.29 -3.63
N PRO A 17 2.94 -15.85 -4.86
CA PRO A 17 3.82 -16.98 -5.17
C PRO A 17 5.31 -16.61 -5.19
N THR A 18 5.65 -15.32 -5.23
CA THR A 18 7.05 -14.87 -5.36
C THR A 18 7.72 -14.50 -4.03
N LEU A 19 6.98 -14.31 -2.93
CA LEU A 19 7.53 -13.77 -1.67
C LEU A 19 6.82 -14.38 -0.44
N LYS A 20 7.47 -15.33 0.25
CA LYS A 20 6.86 -16.15 1.32
C LYS A 20 6.58 -15.47 2.68
N PHE A 21 7.06 -14.25 2.96
CA PHE A 21 6.84 -13.60 4.29
C PHE A 21 6.57 -12.09 4.28
N ALA A 22 7.20 -11.31 3.40
CA ALA A 22 7.05 -9.85 3.33
C ALA A 22 5.65 -9.36 2.89
N THR A 23 4.76 -10.30 2.60
CA THR A 23 3.51 -10.08 1.88
C THR A 23 2.36 -9.66 2.80
N ARG A 24 2.34 -10.13 4.07
CA ARG A 24 1.26 -9.84 5.03
C ARG A 24 1.24 -8.39 5.49
N ASP A 25 2.39 -7.88 5.92
CA ASP A 25 2.53 -6.49 6.37
C ASP A 25 2.24 -5.51 5.23
N LEU A 26 2.57 -5.93 4.01
CA LEU A 26 2.32 -5.19 2.79
C LEU A 26 0.82 -5.11 2.47
N PHE A 27 0.10 -6.24 2.51
CA PHE A 27 -1.36 -6.26 2.31
C PHE A 27 -2.12 -5.54 3.41
N ALA A 28 -1.68 -5.70 4.67
CA ALA A 28 -2.26 -4.96 5.77
C ALA A 28 -2.12 -3.45 5.56
N SER A 29 -0.93 -2.98 5.15
CA SER A 29 -0.68 -1.56 4.88
C SER A 29 -1.52 -1.05 3.71
N LEU A 30 -1.73 -1.87 2.67
CA LEU A 30 -2.66 -1.56 1.59
C LEU A 30 -4.08 -1.40 2.13
N ALA A 31 -4.58 -2.37 2.87
CA ALA A 31 -5.95 -2.38 3.40
C ALA A 31 -6.23 -1.25 4.39
N GLN A 32 -5.27 -0.91 5.24
CA GLN A 32 -5.46 0.11 6.27
C GLN A 32 -5.29 1.55 5.75
N TYR A 33 -4.36 1.77 4.80
CA TYR A 33 -3.97 3.12 4.41
C TYR A 33 -4.34 3.47 2.97
N LEU A 34 -4.15 2.54 2.02
CA LEU A 34 -4.34 2.83 0.61
C LEU A 34 -5.75 2.52 0.12
N ILE A 35 -6.38 1.43 0.55
CA ILE A 35 -7.75 1.07 0.17
C ILE A 35 -8.78 2.10 0.65
N PRO A 36 -8.74 2.65 1.88
CA PRO A 36 -9.73 3.62 2.32
C PRO A 36 -9.69 4.92 1.53
N ARG A 37 -8.53 5.27 0.96
CA ARG A 37 -8.37 6.49 0.15
C ARG A 37 -8.55 6.26 -1.33
N PHE A 38 -7.95 5.20 -1.88
CA PHE A 38 -7.85 4.95 -3.33
C PHE A 38 -8.72 3.78 -3.79
N GLY A 39 -9.27 2.96 -2.89
CA GLY A 39 -9.98 1.73 -3.24
C GLY A 39 -11.16 1.95 -4.20
N GLY A 40 -11.91 3.04 -4.01
CA GLY A 40 -13.01 3.44 -4.89
C GLY A 40 -12.59 4.14 -6.18
N HIS A 41 -11.30 4.47 -6.33
CA HIS A 41 -10.78 5.12 -7.54
C HIS A 41 -10.49 4.09 -8.62
N ARG A 42 -10.69 4.46 -9.89
CA ARG A 42 -10.16 3.66 -11.00
C ARG A 42 -8.65 3.84 -11.05
N LEU A 43 -7.92 2.81 -11.46
CA LEU A 43 -6.45 2.86 -11.59
C LEU A 43 -5.99 4.04 -12.46
N CYS A 44 -6.73 4.34 -13.53
CA CYS A 44 -6.45 5.44 -14.45
C CYS A 44 -6.72 6.84 -13.87
N ASP A 45 -7.58 6.93 -12.85
CA ASP A 45 -8.00 8.22 -12.26
C ASP A 45 -7.06 8.67 -11.14
N ILE A 46 -6.20 7.76 -10.64
CA ILE A 46 -5.21 8.07 -9.62
C ILE A 46 -4.17 9.01 -10.22
N SER A 47 -4.20 10.27 -9.81
CA SER A 47 -3.30 11.30 -10.31
C SER A 47 -2.08 11.50 -9.41
N ARG A 48 -0.99 12.03 -9.97
CA ARG A 48 0.19 12.41 -9.16
C ARG A 48 -0.15 13.42 -8.06
N VAL A 49 -1.10 14.32 -8.35
CA VAL A 49 -1.46 15.43 -7.45
C VAL A 49 -2.19 14.87 -6.24
N GLU A 50 -3.14 13.96 -6.49
CA GLU A 50 -3.87 13.29 -5.43
C GLU A 50 -2.94 12.47 -4.51
N VAL A 51 -2.00 11.72 -5.10
CA VAL A 51 -1.02 10.96 -4.32
C VAL A 51 -0.14 11.89 -3.49
N GLN A 52 0.31 13.01 -4.06
CA GLN A 52 1.10 14.00 -3.31
C GLN A 52 0.30 14.62 -2.16
N GLN A 53 -0.95 14.98 -2.38
CA GLN A 53 -1.85 15.49 -1.34
C GLN A 53 -2.04 14.47 -0.21
N TYR A 54 -2.30 13.20 -0.56
CA TYR A 54 -2.45 12.12 0.42
C TYR A 54 -1.21 11.95 1.30
N LEU A 55 -0.01 11.98 0.72
CA LEU A 55 1.23 11.87 1.50
C LEU A 55 1.44 13.08 2.41
N LEU A 56 1.12 14.29 1.94
CA LEU A 56 1.18 15.49 2.77
C LEU A 56 0.17 15.46 3.92
N GLU A 57 -1.04 14.95 3.69
CA GLU A 57 -2.04 14.73 4.73
C GLU A 57 -1.54 13.76 5.80
N LYS A 58 -0.88 12.65 5.41
CA LYS A 58 -0.30 11.71 6.38
C LYS A 58 0.82 12.35 7.19
N LEU A 59 1.69 13.15 6.58
CA LEU A 59 2.71 13.91 7.31
C LEU A 59 2.09 14.95 8.27
N ARG A 60 0.95 15.56 7.91
CA ARG A 60 0.19 16.47 8.77
C ARG A 60 -0.50 15.74 9.92
N GLN A 61 -0.97 14.51 9.69
CA GLN A 61 -1.54 13.62 10.71
C GLN A 61 -0.47 13.05 11.68
N GLY A 62 0.80 13.42 11.50
CA GLY A 62 1.90 13.04 12.40
C GLY A 62 2.56 11.72 12.07
N PHE A 63 2.34 11.16 10.87
CA PHE A 63 3.08 9.97 10.42
C PHE A 63 4.56 10.31 10.22
N ALA A 64 5.45 9.38 10.56
CA ALA A 64 6.87 9.53 10.24
C ALA A 64 7.08 9.66 8.72
N TRP A 65 8.13 10.40 8.35
CA TRP A 65 8.53 10.58 6.96
C TRP A 65 8.83 9.24 6.29
N GLU A 66 9.51 8.34 7.00
CA GLU A 66 9.86 6.99 6.52
C GLU A 66 8.62 6.14 6.28
N THR A 67 7.66 6.14 7.22
CA THR A 67 6.37 5.45 7.06
C THR A 67 5.61 5.99 5.85
N THR A 68 5.56 7.31 5.68
CA THR A 68 4.88 7.93 4.54
C THR A 68 5.59 7.60 3.23
N ASN A 69 6.93 7.60 3.21
CA ASN A 69 7.71 7.19 2.05
C ASN A 69 7.53 5.69 1.75
N HIS A 70 7.38 4.84 2.77
CA HIS A 70 7.04 3.43 2.61
C HIS A 70 5.68 3.26 1.92
N LEU A 71 4.66 4.00 2.35
CA LEU A 71 3.34 4.02 1.69
C LEU A 71 3.44 4.46 0.22
N ARG A 72 4.24 5.49 -0.08
CA ARG A 72 4.50 5.91 -1.46
C ARG A 72 5.15 4.81 -2.29
N HIS A 73 6.18 4.15 -1.76
CA HIS A 73 6.85 3.04 -2.44
C HIS A 73 5.91 1.87 -2.69
N LEU A 74 5.05 1.55 -1.70
CA LEU A 74 4.05 0.51 -1.80
C LEU A 74 3.04 0.81 -2.92
N LEU A 75 2.47 2.01 -2.91
CA LEU A 75 1.56 2.44 -3.98
C LEU A 75 2.24 2.43 -5.35
N SER A 76 3.52 2.84 -5.41
CA SER A 76 4.31 2.77 -6.64
C SER A 76 4.54 1.34 -7.12
N LYS A 77 4.68 0.35 -6.23
CA LYS A 77 4.80 -1.07 -6.60
C LYS A 77 3.49 -1.60 -7.18
N VAL A 78 2.35 -1.30 -6.55
CA VAL A 78 1.03 -1.71 -7.04
C VAL A 78 0.75 -1.10 -8.41
N MET A 79 0.92 0.22 -8.56
CA MET A 79 0.74 0.90 -9.84
C MET A 79 1.75 0.45 -10.89
N GLY A 80 2.98 0.08 -10.48
CA GLY A 80 3.98 -0.50 -11.38
C GLY A 80 3.54 -1.85 -11.95
N LYS A 81 2.93 -2.72 -11.13
CA LYS A 81 2.33 -3.97 -11.63
C LYS A 81 1.15 -3.72 -12.54
N ALA A 82 0.32 -2.72 -12.24
CA ALA A 82 -0.78 -2.33 -13.11
C ALA A 82 -0.28 -1.85 -14.49
N VAL A 83 0.84 -1.15 -14.55
CA VAL A 83 1.51 -0.80 -15.83
C VAL A 83 2.04 -2.05 -16.54
N ASN A 84 2.76 -2.91 -15.81
CA ASN A 84 3.38 -4.11 -16.41
C ASN A 84 2.35 -5.12 -16.96
N TRP A 85 1.11 -5.04 -16.52
CA TRP A 85 -0.01 -5.86 -17.01
C TRP A 85 -0.99 -5.05 -17.87
N ASP A 86 -0.54 -3.90 -18.40
CA ASP A 86 -1.28 -3.05 -19.35
C ASP A 86 -2.65 -2.52 -18.86
N TYR A 87 -2.90 -2.50 -17.54
CA TYR A 87 -4.12 -1.91 -16.97
C TYR A 87 -4.10 -0.38 -16.98
N VAL A 88 -2.91 0.21 -16.93
CA VAL A 88 -2.70 1.65 -17.01
C VAL A 88 -1.47 1.95 -17.86
N PRO A 89 -1.48 3.03 -18.67
CA PRO A 89 -0.38 3.30 -19.59
C PRO A 89 0.90 3.76 -18.87
N ASN A 90 0.78 4.34 -17.68
CA ASN A 90 1.91 4.93 -16.95
C ASN A 90 1.68 4.87 -15.44
N ASN A 91 2.79 4.86 -14.67
CA ASN A 91 2.75 4.89 -13.22
C ASN A 91 2.77 6.35 -12.71
N PRO A 92 1.66 6.88 -12.18
CA PRO A 92 1.57 8.27 -11.72
C PRO A 92 2.42 8.54 -10.47
N VAL A 93 2.76 7.48 -9.71
CA VAL A 93 3.49 7.55 -8.43
C VAL A 93 5.00 7.64 -8.65
N ARG A 94 5.51 7.14 -9.78
CA ARG A 94 6.96 7.03 -10.06
C ARG A 94 7.70 8.37 -9.94
N ARG A 95 7.03 9.47 -10.29
CA ARG A 95 7.58 10.83 -10.23
C ARG A 95 7.12 11.65 -9.01
N VAL A 96 6.35 11.06 -8.10
CA VAL A 96 5.93 11.73 -6.86
C VAL A 96 7.15 11.87 -5.95
N LYS A 97 7.55 13.12 -5.71
CA LYS A 97 8.64 13.47 -4.79
C LYS A 97 8.07 13.62 -3.39
N MET A 98 8.75 13.03 -2.41
CA MET A 98 8.48 13.35 -1.01
C MET A 98 8.97 14.77 -0.73
N PRO A 99 8.26 15.54 0.12
CA PRO A 99 8.79 16.80 0.63
C PRO A 99 10.12 16.55 1.34
N GLU A 100 10.98 17.57 1.32
CA GLU A 100 12.30 17.52 1.93
C GLU A 100 12.18 17.12 3.40
N ARG A 101 13.11 16.28 3.87
CA ARG A 101 13.10 15.77 5.25
C ARG A 101 13.44 16.93 6.19
N THR A 102 12.43 17.68 6.61
CA THR A 102 12.62 18.71 7.62
C THR A 102 12.92 18.01 8.95
N LEU A 103 14.13 18.19 9.48
CA LEU A 103 14.69 17.57 10.70
C LEU A 103 13.90 17.79 12.01
N LYS A 104 12.67 18.32 11.97
CA LYS A 104 11.93 18.84 13.14
C LYS A 104 10.53 18.25 13.30
N ARG A 105 10.35 16.93 13.18
CA ARG A 105 9.15 16.28 13.73
C ARG A 105 9.51 14.98 14.43
N PRO A 106 8.98 14.74 15.64
CA PRO A 106 9.25 13.50 16.37
C PRO A 106 8.80 12.30 15.52
N HIS A 107 9.67 11.30 15.43
CA HIS A 107 9.39 10.04 14.76
C HIS A 107 8.18 9.37 15.41
N ARG A 108 7.02 9.39 14.76
CA ARG A 108 5.97 8.40 15.03
C ARG A 108 6.21 7.21 14.12
N PHE A 109 7.04 6.28 14.60
CA PHE A 109 7.13 4.95 14.00
C PHE A 109 5.75 4.28 14.09
N LEU A 110 5.44 3.41 13.13
CA LEU A 110 4.36 2.45 13.31
C LEU A 110 4.67 1.69 14.59
N THR A 111 3.84 1.90 15.61
CA THR A 111 4.01 1.19 16.88
C THR A 111 3.82 -0.30 16.63
N ALA A 112 4.48 -1.16 17.42
CA ALA A 112 4.26 -2.60 17.33
C ALA A 112 2.77 -2.95 17.42
N ASP A 113 1.95 -2.14 18.09
CA ASP A 113 0.49 -2.30 18.16
C ASP A 113 -0.27 -1.82 16.92
N GLU A 114 0.24 -0.86 16.15
CA GLU A 114 -0.30 -0.56 14.82
C GLU A 114 0.06 -1.68 13.84
N VAL A 115 1.26 -2.24 13.93
CA VAL A 115 1.68 -3.45 13.18
C VAL A 115 0.86 -4.68 13.59
N ARG A 116 0.62 -4.90 14.89
CA ARG A 116 -0.26 -5.98 15.36
C ARG A 116 -1.71 -5.77 14.96
N ARG A 117 -2.22 -4.53 14.97
CA ARG A 117 -3.57 -4.22 14.44
C ARG A 117 -3.67 -4.46 12.94
N LEU A 118 -2.62 -4.17 12.19
CA LEU A 118 -2.48 -4.52 10.77
C LEU A 118 -2.52 -6.05 10.55
N VAL A 119 -1.83 -6.82 11.40
CA VAL A 119 -1.84 -8.30 11.37
C VAL A 119 -3.17 -8.90 11.87
N ALA A 120 -3.84 -8.25 12.84
CA ALA A 120 -5.07 -8.75 13.45
C ALA A 120 -6.35 -8.39 12.67
N ALA A 121 -6.35 -7.28 11.89
CA ALA A 121 -7.49 -6.83 11.10
C ALA A 121 -7.64 -7.57 9.74
N GLN A 122 -6.94 -8.68 9.55
CA GLN A 122 -7.02 -9.50 8.35
C GLN A 122 -8.42 -10.13 8.23
N PRO A 123 -9.13 -9.96 7.10
CA PRO A 123 -10.39 -10.66 6.86
C PRO A 123 -10.17 -12.18 6.85
N SER A 124 -11.14 -12.93 7.39
CA SER A 124 -11.15 -14.39 7.55
C SER A 124 -11.00 -15.20 6.26
N PHE A 125 -10.99 -14.58 5.08
CA PHE A 125 -10.75 -15.25 3.81
C PHE A 125 -9.28 -15.73 3.65
N LEU A 126 -8.34 -15.13 4.39
CA LEU A 126 -6.93 -15.54 4.41
C LEU A 126 -6.64 -16.72 5.35
N ARG A 127 -7.65 -17.20 6.10
CA ARG A 127 -7.49 -18.29 7.07
C ARG A 127 -7.41 -19.68 6.42
N LYS A 128 -7.87 -19.84 5.18
CA LYS A 128 -7.87 -21.15 4.49
C LYS A 128 -6.55 -21.51 3.82
N SER A 129 -5.68 -20.56 3.50
CA SER A 129 -4.37 -20.85 2.89
C SER A 129 -3.27 -21.19 3.90
N PHE A 130 -3.55 -21.11 5.21
CA PHE A 130 -2.52 -21.24 6.24
C PHE A 130 -2.39 -22.65 6.83
N LEU A 131 -3.32 -23.57 6.53
CA LEU A 131 -3.34 -24.92 7.12
C LEU A 131 -2.97 -26.04 6.14
N SER A 132 -2.70 -25.74 4.86
CA SER A 132 -2.38 -26.74 3.84
C SER A 132 -0.89 -26.99 3.62
N ASP A 133 -0.01 -26.11 4.11
CA ASP A 133 1.45 -26.17 3.85
C ASP A 133 2.29 -26.48 5.12
N LEU A 134 1.65 -27.02 6.17
CA LEU A 134 2.31 -27.58 7.36
C LEU A 134 1.95 -29.07 7.55
N GLY A 135 1.73 -29.78 6.44
CA GLY A 135 1.61 -31.24 6.38
C GLY A 135 2.60 -31.80 5.39
#